data_AF-Z4WRP8-F1
#
_entry.id   AF-Z4WRP8-F1
#
_cell.length_a   1.000
_cell.length_b   1.000
_cell.length_c   1.000
_cell.angle_alpha   90.00
_cell.angle_beta   90.00
_cell.angle_gamma   90.00
#
_symmetry.space_group_name_H-M   'P 1'
#
loop_
_entity.id
_entity.type
_entity.pdbx_description
1 polymer ?
#
loop_
_entity_poly.entity_id
_entity_poly.type
_entity_poly.pdbx_seq_one_letter_code
_entity_poly.pdbx_strand_id
1 'polypeptide(L)'
;MKLRINKLISDAGLGSRRDVEEYIKRGRVKINGRVAHLGDMVSEEDTVFFDEVDLPVKELIRDHIAEEKLQEREQKATNRPRSKDRRSERAESQRLQAAPKSAALRKGSKNNPENRQRHKARTQGWSDDEPELDEHLLRHRNSGRRGAQRTSQPTLRPRGRKNNDWED
;
A
#
# COMPACT_ATOMS: atom_id res chain seq x y z
N MET A 1 3.93 -23.16 10.64
CA MET A 1 5.05 -22.43 11.28
C MET A 1 5.82 -23.41 12.17
N LYS A 2 7.05 -23.12 12.58
CA LYS A 2 7.80 -23.95 13.53
C LYS A 2 8.22 -23.12 14.73
N LEU A 3 8.02 -23.64 15.94
CA LEU A 3 8.35 -22.99 17.20
C LEU A 3 9.41 -23.80 17.94
N ARG A 4 10.36 -23.13 18.61
CA ARG A 4 11.33 -23.85 19.45
C ARG A 4 10.63 -24.49 20.65
N ILE A 5 11.00 -25.73 20.96
CA ILE A 5 10.44 -26.49 22.09
C ILE A 5 10.55 -25.73 23.42
N ASN A 6 11.68 -25.06 23.67
CA ASN A 6 11.89 -24.26 24.90
C ASN A 6 10.83 -23.17 25.06
N LYS A 7 10.49 -22.52 23.94
CA LYS A 7 9.50 -21.45 23.92
C LYS A 7 8.10 -22.02 24.09
N LEU A 8 7.74 -23.06 23.34
CA LEU A 8 6.45 -23.73 23.44
C LEU A 8 6.07 -24.10 24.88
N ILE A 9 6.98 -24.77 25.60
CA ILE A 9 6.73 -25.22 26.99
C ILE A 9 6.69 -24.04 27.96
N SER A 10 7.46 -22.98 27.70
CA SER A 10 7.42 -21.77 28.53
C SER A 10 6.11 -21.00 28.34
N ASP A 11 5.63 -20.89 27.09
CA ASP A 11 4.38 -20.23 26.74
C ASP A 11 3.18 -21.03 27.31
N ALA A 12 3.33 -22.36 27.47
CA ALA A 12 2.38 -23.20 28.21
C ALA A 12 2.40 -23.01 29.74
N GLY A 13 3.31 -22.19 30.27
CA GLY A 13 3.39 -21.89 31.70
C GLY A 13 4.06 -22.96 32.57
N LEU A 14 4.73 -23.96 31.98
CA LEU A 14 5.34 -25.08 32.71
C LEU A 14 6.74 -24.76 33.27
N GLY A 15 7.24 -23.55 33.06
CA GLY A 15 8.51 -23.07 33.60
C GLY A 15 9.08 -21.91 32.79
N SER A 16 10.21 -21.36 33.24
CA SER A 16 10.98 -20.42 32.41
C SER A 16 11.70 -21.16 31.29
N ARG A 17 12.11 -20.43 30.24
CA ARG A 17 12.89 -21.02 29.14
C ARG A 17 14.15 -21.76 29.61
N ARG A 18 14.77 -21.32 30.72
CA ARG A 18 15.96 -21.95 31.31
C ARG A 18 15.61 -23.24 32.04
N ASP A 19 14.49 -23.26 32.77
CA ASP A 19 14.01 -24.47 33.46
C ASP A 19 13.66 -25.54 32.44
N VAL A 20 13.03 -25.14 31.33
CA VAL A 20 12.69 -26.05 30.23
C VAL A 20 13.95 -26.67 29.60
N GLU A 21 15.02 -25.91 29.43
CA GLU A 21 16.30 -26.46 28.96
C GLU A 21 16.83 -27.55 29.89
N GLU A 22 16.69 -27.36 31.20
CA GLU A 22 17.07 -28.37 32.18
C GLU A 22 16.16 -29.61 32.12
N TYR A 23 14.86 -29.44 31.94
CA TYR A 23 13.93 -30.56 31.75
C TYR A 23 14.22 -31.37 30.50
N ILE A 24 14.62 -30.71 29.40
CA ILE A 24 15.05 -31.37 28.17
C ILE A 24 16.34 -32.15 28.40
N LYS A 25 17.34 -31.56 29.08
CA LYS A 25 18.59 -32.26 29.43
C LYS A 25 18.35 -33.50 30.31
N ARG A 26 17.36 -33.45 31.20
CA ARG A 26 16.94 -34.57 32.05
C ARG A 26 16.08 -35.60 31.31
N GLY A 27 15.70 -35.35 30.05
CA GLY A 27 14.91 -36.27 29.23
C GLY A 27 13.42 -36.34 29.59
N ARG A 28 12.88 -35.32 30.28
CA ARG A 28 11.47 -35.26 30.71
C ARG A 28 10.50 -34.89 29.58
N VAL A 29 11.02 -34.34 28.49
CA VAL A 29 10.26 -33.90 27.32
C VAL A 29 10.37 -34.94 26.20
N LYS A 30 9.25 -35.32 25.62
CA LYS A 30 9.19 -36.20 24.45
C LYS A 30 8.41 -35.54 23.32
N ILE A 31 8.94 -35.62 22.10
CA ILE A 31 8.30 -35.15 20.88
C ILE A 31 8.03 -36.39 20.01
N ASN A 32 6.77 -36.65 19.68
CA ASN A 32 6.36 -37.82 18.90
C ASN A 32 6.95 -39.14 19.42
N GLY A 33 7.04 -39.29 20.75
CA GLY A 33 7.61 -40.45 21.43
C GLY A 33 9.14 -40.51 21.54
N ARG A 34 9.88 -39.56 20.96
CA ARG A 34 11.35 -39.46 21.07
C ARG A 34 11.74 -38.43 22.11
N VAL A 35 12.81 -38.67 22.86
CA VAL A 35 13.35 -37.68 23.82
C VAL A 35 13.80 -36.43 23.06
N ALA A 36 13.32 -35.27 23.48
CA ALA A 36 13.64 -34.00 22.85
C ALA A 36 15.09 -33.58 23.11
N HIS A 37 15.66 -32.82 22.19
CA HIS A 37 16.98 -32.20 22.31
C HIS A 37 16.88 -30.67 22.31
N LEU A 38 17.93 -30.03 22.84
CA LEU A 38 18.02 -28.57 22.86
C LEU A 38 18.09 -28.04 21.44
N GLY A 39 17.19 -27.11 21.12
CA GLY A 39 17.10 -26.51 19.79
C GLY A 39 16.09 -27.18 18.86
N ASP A 40 15.43 -28.26 19.30
CA ASP A 40 14.36 -28.88 18.54
C ASP A 40 13.23 -27.89 18.25
N MET A 41 12.66 -28.06 17.06
CA MET A 41 11.56 -27.26 16.56
C MET A 41 10.32 -28.14 16.43
N VAL A 42 9.20 -27.60 16.90
CA VAL A 42 7.90 -28.25 16.94
C VAL A 42 6.95 -27.56 15.96
N SER A 43 6.17 -28.35 15.24
CA SER A 43 5.11 -27.91 14.35
C SER A 43 3.73 -28.21 14.95
N GLU A 44 2.67 -27.65 14.35
CA GLU A 44 1.28 -27.83 14.81
C GLU A 44 0.77 -29.28 14.74
N GLU A 45 1.45 -30.12 13.98
CA GLU A 45 1.11 -31.54 13.80
C GLU A 45 1.83 -32.44 14.80
N ASP A 46 2.88 -31.94 15.45
CA ASP A 46 3.68 -32.70 16.41
C ASP A 46 2.95 -32.83 17.75
N THR A 47 3.10 -34.00 18.38
CA THR A 47 2.59 -34.27 19.73
C THR A 47 3.74 -34.16 20.72
N VAL A 48 3.58 -33.30 21.73
CA VAL A 48 4.62 -33.04 22.73
C VAL A 48 4.12 -33.48 24.10
N PHE A 49 4.88 -34.35 24.74
CA PHE A 49 4.63 -34.80 26.11
C PHE A 49 5.65 -34.21 27.07
N PHE A 50 5.15 -33.69 28.18
CA PHE A 50 5.96 -33.25 29.33
C PHE A 50 5.55 -34.07 30.55
N ASP A 51 6.45 -34.89 31.09
CA ASP A 51 6.16 -35.76 32.25
C ASP A 51 4.83 -36.53 32.14
N GLU A 52 4.57 -37.11 30.96
CA GLU A 52 3.35 -37.89 30.65
C GLU A 52 2.08 -37.06 30.43
N VAL A 53 2.14 -35.74 30.57
CA VAL A 53 1.05 -34.82 30.22
C VAL A 53 1.20 -34.35 28.77
N ASP A 54 0.13 -34.46 27.98
CA ASP A 54 0.06 -33.94 26.61
C ASP A 54 -0.13 -32.42 26.61
N LEU A 55 0.62 -31.73 25.76
CA LEU A 55 0.59 -30.28 25.61
C LEU A 55 -0.28 -29.89 24.41
N PRO A 56 -1.15 -28.87 24.52
CA PRO A 56 -1.97 -28.38 23.41
C PRO A 56 -1.15 -27.55 22.41
N VAL A 57 -0.28 -28.23 21.64
CA VAL A 57 0.67 -27.61 20.71
C VAL A 57 -0.01 -26.69 19.68
N LYS A 58 -1.17 -27.12 19.17
CA LYS A 58 -1.93 -26.37 18.14
C LYS A 58 -2.39 -25.00 18.63
N GLU A 59 -2.83 -24.90 19.88
CA GLU A 59 -3.31 -23.65 20.46
C GLU A 59 -2.14 -22.72 20.73
N LEU A 60 -1.08 -23.24 21.35
CA LEU A 60 0.13 -22.47 21.67
C LEU A 60 0.80 -21.85 20.43
N ILE A 61 0.86 -22.60 19.32
CA ILE A 61 1.43 -22.06 18.07
C ILE A 61 0.53 -20.98 17.46
N ARG A 62 -0.80 -21.13 17.53
CA ARG A 62 -1.73 -20.11 17.04
C ARG A 62 -1.64 -18.82 17.84
N ASP A 63 -1.57 -18.93 19.16
CA ASP A 63 -1.42 -17.78 20.06
C ASP A 63 -0.10 -17.08 19.78
N HIS A 64 0.98 -17.85 19.60
CA HIS A 64 2.27 -17.29 19.22
C HIS A 64 2.21 -16.54 17.86
N ILE A 65 1.54 -17.10 16.84
CA ILE A 65 1.33 -16.41 15.55
C ILE A 65 0.54 -15.11 15.74
N ALA A 66 -0.48 -15.13 16.60
CA ALA A 66 -1.29 -13.97 16.88
C ALA A 66 -0.47 -12.87 17.58
N GLU A 67 0.35 -13.24 18.56
CA GLU A 67 1.27 -12.34 19.25
C GLU A 67 2.28 -11.71 18.28
N GLU A 68 2.91 -12.51 17.41
CA GLU A 68 3.85 -11.99 16.41
C GLU A 68 3.18 -10.98 15.49
N LYS A 69 1.96 -11.27 15.02
CA LYS A 69 1.18 -10.32 14.19
C LYS A 69 0.85 -9.03 14.94
N LEU A 70 0.55 -9.09 16.24
CA LEU A 70 0.31 -7.90 17.05
C LEU A 70 1.59 -7.08 17.19
N GLN A 71 2.71 -7.73 17.50
CA GLN A 71 4.01 -7.08 17.60
C GLN A 71 4.43 -6.42 16.28
N GLU A 72 4.23 -7.10 15.14
CA GLU A 72 4.48 -6.51 13.82
C GLU A 72 3.63 -5.26 13.57
N ARG A 73 2.37 -5.27 13.98
CA ARG A 73 1.48 -4.10 13.84
C ARG A 73 1.95 -2.93 14.70
N GLU A 74 2.36 -3.19 15.94
CA GLU A 74 2.91 -2.20 16.85
C GLU A 74 4.24 -1.64 16.36
N GLN A 75 5.15 -2.51 15.91
CA GLN A 75 6.42 -2.11 15.30
C GLN A 75 6.19 -1.29 14.03
N LYS A 76 5.21 -1.67 13.20
CA LYS A 76 4.86 -0.88 12.00
C LYS A 76 4.24 0.46 12.37
N ALA A 77 3.47 0.55 13.44
CA ALA A 77 2.89 1.80 13.92
C ALA A 77 3.95 2.75 14.48
N THR A 78 4.92 2.22 15.24
CA THR A 78 6.04 2.98 15.80
C THR A 78 7.06 3.41 14.73
N ASN A 79 7.40 2.49 13.82
CA ASN A 79 8.32 2.75 12.70
C ASN A 79 7.66 3.47 11.52
N ARG A 80 6.34 3.71 11.57
CA ARG A 80 5.68 4.52 10.54
C ARG A 80 6.34 5.90 10.59
N PRO A 81 6.95 6.37 9.49
CA PRO A 81 7.50 7.70 9.46
C PRO A 81 6.40 8.66 9.88
N ARG A 82 6.67 9.53 10.87
CA ARG A 82 5.69 10.53 11.32
C ARG A 82 5.16 11.20 10.08
N SER A 83 3.90 10.94 9.79
CA SER A 83 3.21 11.65 8.74
C SER A 83 3.23 13.10 9.15
N LYS A 84 4.02 13.90 8.44
CA LYS A 84 3.82 15.33 8.27
C LYS A 84 2.31 15.59 8.38
N ASP A 85 1.86 16.51 9.24
CA ASP A 85 0.46 16.85 9.57
C ASP A 85 -0.60 16.39 8.55
N ARG A 86 -1.82 16.01 8.97
CA ARG A 86 -2.92 15.61 8.05
C ARG A 86 -3.09 16.55 6.84
N ARG A 87 -2.77 17.84 7.00
CA ARG A 87 -2.71 18.85 5.92
C ARG A 87 -1.64 18.54 4.86
N SER A 88 -0.43 18.20 5.27
CA SER A 88 0.67 17.80 4.39
C SER A 88 0.47 16.41 3.77
N GLU A 89 -0.08 15.41 4.46
CA GLU A 89 -0.49 14.14 3.82
C GLU A 89 -1.55 14.38 2.72
N ARG A 90 -2.52 15.25 2.98
CA ARG A 90 -3.54 15.64 1.98
C ARG A 90 -2.94 16.42 0.82
N ALA A 91 -1.95 17.28 1.07
CA ALA A 91 -1.24 18.02 0.03
C ALA A 91 -0.33 17.12 -0.81
N GLU A 92 0.37 16.16 -0.20
CA GLU A 92 1.22 15.19 -0.89
C GLU A 92 0.38 14.21 -1.72
N SER A 93 -0.75 13.71 -1.20
CA SER A 93 -1.68 12.87 -1.96
C SER A 93 -2.32 13.64 -3.13
N GLN A 94 -2.74 14.89 -2.93
CA GLN A 94 -3.19 15.75 -4.03
C GLN A 94 -2.08 16.02 -5.04
N ARG A 95 -0.84 16.27 -4.59
CA ARG A 95 0.32 16.44 -5.46
C ARG A 95 0.67 15.18 -6.22
N LEU A 96 0.53 13.99 -5.65
CA LEU A 96 0.75 12.71 -6.33
C LEU A 96 -0.37 12.39 -7.33
N GLN A 97 -1.62 12.69 -6.98
CA GLN A 97 -2.77 12.60 -7.90
C GLN A 97 -2.69 13.63 -9.03
N ALA A 98 -2.15 14.82 -8.74
CA ALA A 98 -1.88 15.88 -9.70
C ALA A 98 -0.49 15.74 -10.36
N ALA A 99 0.35 14.81 -9.89
CA ALA A 99 1.69 14.62 -10.43
C ALA A 99 1.54 14.07 -11.84
N PRO A 100 2.28 14.60 -12.82
CA PRO A 100 2.13 14.25 -14.22
C PRO A 100 2.65 12.83 -14.57
N LYS A 101 2.91 11.96 -13.60
CA LYS A 101 2.97 10.52 -13.88
C LYS A 101 1.53 10.08 -14.19
N SER A 102 1.18 10.19 -15.49
CA SER A 102 -0.13 9.94 -16.11
C SER A 102 -1.03 11.15 -16.39
N ALA A 103 -0.48 12.34 -16.66
CA ALA A 103 -1.19 13.34 -17.48
C ALA A 103 -0.74 13.22 -18.95
N ALA A 104 0.57 13.19 -19.17
CA ALA A 104 1.17 13.03 -20.50
C ALA A 104 0.83 11.67 -21.14
N LEU A 105 0.74 10.59 -20.36
CA LEU A 105 0.47 9.22 -20.82
C LEU A 105 -1.03 8.90 -21.02
N ARG A 106 -1.93 9.87 -20.82
CA ARG A 106 -3.37 9.64 -21.09
C ARG A 106 -3.60 9.51 -22.60
N LYS A 107 -4.55 8.65 -23.00
CA LYS A 107 -4.91 8.45 -24.42
C LYS A 107 -5.27 9.75 -25.16
N GLY A 108 -5.89 10.71 -24.47
CA GLY A 108 -6.23 12.03 -25.00
C GLY A 108 -5.15 13.12 -24.85
N SER A 109 -3.98 12.79 -24.29
CA SER A 109 -2.91 13.77 -24.11
C SER A 109 -2.17 14.00 -25.43
N LYS A 110 -2.06 15.27 -25.83
CA LYS A 110 -1.23 15.72 -26.96
C LYS A 110 0.27 15.53 -26.71
N ASN A 111 0.67 15.39 -25.45
CA ASN A 111 2.06 15.16 -25.03
C ASN A 111 2.37 13.67 -24.78
N ASN A 112 1.47 12.75 -25.15
CA ASN A 112 1.70 11.31 -25.09
C ASN A 112 2.75 10.89 -26.13
N PRO A 113 3.85 10.24 -25.74
CA PRO A 113 4.85 9.74 -26.69
C PRO A 113 4.24 8.86 -27.78
N GLU A 114 3.23 8.04 -27.47
CA GLU A 114 2.56 7.19 -28.45
C GLU A 114 1.78 8.01 -29.50
N ASN A 115 1.05 9.05 -29.08
CA ASN A 115 0.34 9.95 -29.99
C ASN A 115 1.32 10.73 -30.88
N ARG A 116 2.47 11.15 -30.32
CA ARG A 116 3.53 11.82 -31.08
C ARG A 116 4.15 10.90 -32.13
N GLN A 117 4.36 9.63 -31.81
CA GLN A 117 4.85 8.62 -32.75
C GLN A 117 3.81 8.34 -33.86
N ARG A 118 2.53 8.18 -33.52
CA ARG A 118 1.43 8.01 -34.50
C ARG A 118 1.30 9.22 -35.44
N HIS A 119 1.46 10.43 -34.93
CA HIS A 119 1.45 11.64 -35.75
C HIS A 119 2.65 11.65 -36.70
N LYS A 120 3.87 11.40 -36.20
CA LYS A 120 5.08 11.33 -37.02
C LYS A 120 4.97 10.26 -38.11
N ALA A 121 4.47 9.07 -37.79
CA ALA A 121 4.23 8.02 -38.77
C ALA A 121 3.23 8.44 -39.87
N ARG A 122 2.21 9.23 -39.53
CA ARG A 122 1.28 9.83 -40.52
C ARG A 122 1.91 10.95 -41.36
N THR A 123 2.93 11.63 -40.87
CA THR A 123 3.57 12.76 -41.57
C THR A 123 4.85 12.38 -42.32
N GLN A 124 5.52 11.29 -41.94
CA GLN A 124 6.77 10.83 -42.55
C GLN A 124 6.59 9.88 -43.75
N GLY A 125 5.35 9.63 -44.18
CA GLY A 125 5.04 8.76 -45.32
C GLY A 125 5.00 9.45 -46.70
N TRP A 126 5.34 10.73 -46.80
CA TRP A 126 5.30 11.50 -48.05
C TRP A 126 6.60 12.30 -48.25
N SER A 127 7.59 11.63 -48.81
CA SER A 127 8.74 12.15 -49.59
C SER A 127 9.29 10.91 -50.32
N ASP A 128 9.43 10.83 -51.64
CA ASP A 128 9.70 11.82 -52.68
C ASP A 128 8.90 11.48 -53.94
N ASP A 129 8.35 12.50 -54.60
CA ASP A 129 8.52 12.78 -56.03
C ASP A 129 7.58 13.94 -56.40
N GLU A 130 8.14 15.16 -56.46
CA GLU A 130 7.48 16.36 -56.98
C GLU A 130 7.34 16.24 -58.51
N PRO A 131 6.25 16.80 -59.09
CA PRO A 131 6.50 18.02 -59.85
C PRO A 131 5.43 19.10 -59.67
N GLU A 132 5.92 20.34 -59.60
CA GLU A 132 5.31 21.59 -60.06
C GLU A 132 3.86 21.48 -60.55
N LEU A 133 2.91 21.82 -59.68
CA LEU A 133 1.59 22.28 -60.12
C LEU A 133 1.33 23.68 -59.59
N ASP A 134 1.22 24.56 -60.58
CA ASP A 134 1.01 25.98 -60.50
C ASP A 134 -0.30 26.35 -59.79
N GLU A 135 -0.36 27.63 -59.42
CA GLU A 135 -1.58 28.40 -59.23
C GLU A 135 -2.54 28.08 -58.07
N HIS A 136 -2.63 29.06 -57.17
CA HIS A 136 -3.86 29.84 -57.06
C HIS A 136 -5.18 29.09 -56.72
N LEU A 137 -5.14 28.04 -55.90
CA LEU A 137 -6.34 27.41 -55.33
C LEU A 137 -5.97 26.86 -53.94
N LEU A 138 -5.99 27.64 -52.85
CA LEU A 138 -7.16 27.70 -51.96
C LEU A 138 -6.93 28.81 -50.92
N ARG A 139 -7.00 30.07 -51.35
CA ARG A 139 -7.23 31.18 -50.42
C ARG A 139 -8.71 31.25 -50.09
N HIS A 140 -9.25 30.25 -49.37
CA HIS A 140 -10.63 30.32 -48.91
C HIS A 140 -10.73 30.95 -47.53
N ARG A 141 -11.30 32.16 -47.58
CA ARG A 141 -11.89 32.91 -46.49
C ARG A 141 -12.67 31.98 -45.56
N ASN A 142 -12.34 32.05 -44.28
CA ASN A 142 -13.32 32.25 -43.23
C ASN A 142 -12.68 33.00 -42.05
N SER A 143 -12.38 34.26 -42.31
CA SER A 143 -12.41 35.31 -41.28
C SER A 143 -13.84 35.45 -40.79
N GLY A 144 -14.17 34.72 -39.73
CA GLY A 144 -15.48 34.78 -39.08
C GLY A 144 -15.32 34.72 -37.57
N ARG A 145 -15.17 35.89 -36.94
CA ARG A 145 -15.41 36.11 -35.50
C ARG A 145 -16.65 35.32 -35.06
N ARG A 146 -16.52 34.48 -34.03
CA ARG A 146 -17.59 34.32 -33.02
C ARG A 146 -16.95 34.35 -31.65
N GLY A 147 -17.42 35.33 -30.87
CA GLY A 147 -16.76 35.85 -29.69
C GLY A 147 -16.65 34.84 -28.56
N ALA A 148 -15.62 35.07 -27.75
CA ALA A 148 -15.55 34.61 -26.38
C ALA A 148 -16.77 35.14 -25.62
N GLN A 149 -17.78 34.31 -25.40
CA GLN A 149 -18.77 34.58 -24.35
C GLN A 149 -18.11 34.25 -23.01
N ARG A 150 -17.55 35.30 -22.41
CA ARG A 150 -17.26 35.36 -20.99
C ARG A 150 -18.58 35.15 -20.26
N THR A 151 -18.76 33.99 -19.64
CA THR A 151 -19.83 33.80 -18.65
C THR A 151 -19.50 34.66 -17.44
N SER A 152 -20.09 35.85 -17.39
CA SER A 152 -20.14 36.63 -16.16
C SER A 152 -21.21 35.98 -15.28
N GLN A 153 -20.79 35.29 -14.21
CA GLN A 153 -21.73 34.96 -13.15
C GLN A 153 -22.03 36.23 -12.35
N PRO A 154 -23.31 36.61 -12.17
CA PRO A 154 -23.66 37.64 -11.21
C PRO A 154 -23.48 37.10 -9.80
N THR A 155 -22.65 37.79 -9.03
CA THR A 155 -22.52 37.62 -7.58
C THR A 155 -23.64 38.39 -6.90
N LEU A 156 -24.60 37.69 -6.30
CA LEU A 156 -25.53 38.25 -5.33
C LEU A 156 -25.73 37.21 -4.22
N ARG A 157 -24.98 37.38 -3.13
CA ARG A 157 -25.35 36.86 -1.81
C ARG A 157 -25.72 38.04 -0.93
N PRO A 158 -26.97 38.18 -0.46
CA PRO A 158 -27.23 39.05 0.67
C PRO A 158 -26.61 38.43 1.92
N ARG A 159 -25.82 39.23 2.63
CA ARG A 159 -25.27 38.92 3.95
C ARG A 159 -26.42 38.88 4.96
N GLY A 160 -26.90 37.70 5.30
CA GLY A 160 -27.66 37.48 6.53
C GLY A 160 -26.73 37.52 7.73
N ARG A 161 -26.70 38.65 8.45
CA ARG A 161 -26.22 38.70 9.83
C ARG A 161 -27.24 37.93 10.68
N LYS A 162 -26.85 36.78 11.23
CA LYS A 162 -27.50 36.25 12.42
C LYS A 162 -26.72 36.77 13.61
N ASN A 163 -27.31 37.74 14.30
CA ASN A 163 -26.98 38.05 15.67
C ASN A 163 -27.38 36.82 16.49
N ASN A 164 -26.43 36.23 17.22
CA ASN A 164 -26.77 35.44 18.39
C ASN A 164 -26.62 36.42 19.57
N ASP A 165 -27.75 36.92 20.04
CA ASP A 165 -27.87 37.43 21.40
C ASP A 165 -27.49 36.31 22.36
N TRP A 166 -26.48 36.56 23.17
CA TRP A 166 -26.28 35.93 24.47
C TRP A 166 -26.72 36.97 25.49
N GLU A 167 -27.94 36.82 26.01
CA GLU A 167 -28.33 37.39 27.31
C GLU A 167 -28.53 36.21 28.28
N ASP A 168 -28.10 36.46 29.51
CA ASP A 168 -28.21 35.65 30.75
C ASP A 168 -29.60 35.05 31.01
#